data_AF-A0A5R9E3B5-F1
#
_entry.id   AF-A0A5R9E3B5-F1
#
_cell.length_a   1.000
_cell.length_b   1.000
_cell.length_c   1.000
_cell.angle_alpha   90.00
_cell.angle_beta   90.00
_cell.angle_gamma   90.00
#
_symmetry.space_group_name_H-M   'P 1'
#
loop_
_entity.id
_entity.type
_entity.pdbx_description
1 polymer ?
#
loop_
_entity_poly.entity_id
_entity_poly.type
_entity_poly.pdbx_seq_one_letter_code
_entity_poly.pdbx_strand_id
1 'polypeptide(L)' 'MDTTALDAAAKRYRRAEAALGKARAELTAEVVALLRSTDERGVQAEAARRTGWSREQIRQIMQRADETPPAADE' A
#
# COMPACT_ATOMS: atom_id res chain seq x y z
N MET A 1 -19.51 -19.19 -29.06
CA MET A 1 -18.08 -18.98 -28.71
C MET A 1 -17.86 -19.56 -27.33
N ASP A 2 -16.83 -20.36 -27.14
CA ASP A 2 -16.47 -20.85 -25.81
C ASP A 2 -15.68 -19.77 -25.06
N THR A 3 -16.34 -19.12 -24.09
CA THR A 3 -15.76 -18.05 -23.28
C THR A 3 -15.11 -18.57 -22.01
N THR A 4 -15.11 -19.89 -21.77
CA THR A 4 -14.62 -20.50 -20.51
C THR A 4 -13.16 -20.09 -20.20
N ALA A 5 -12.31 -20.04 -21.22
CA ALA A 5 -10.91 -19.61 -21.07
C ALA A 5 -10.78 -18.12 -20.68
N LEU A 6 -11.65 -17.27 -21.25
CA LEU A 6 -11.70 -15.84 -20.95
C LEU A 6 -12.20 -15.61 -19.52
N ASP A 7 -13.27 -16.31 -19.11
CA ASP A 7 -13.83 -16.21 -17.77
C ASP A 7 -12.83 -16.66 -16.70
N ALA A 8 -12.09 -17.73 -16.97
CA ALA A 8 -11.02 -18.20 -16.10
C ALA A 8 -9.86 -17.19 -16.01
N ALA A 9 -9.46 -16.57 -17.12
CA ALA A 9 -8.43 -15.54 -17.13
C ALA A 9 -8.87 -14.28 -16.36
N ALA A 10 -10.11 -13.81 -16.57
CA ALA A 10 -10.67 -12.67 -15.86
C ALA A 10 -10.75 -12.92 -14.34
N LYS A 11 -11.12 -14.14 -13.91
CA LYS A 11 -11.11 -14.52 -12.49
C LYS A 11 -9.71 -14.49 -11.89
N ARG A 12 -8.71 -15.02 -12.61
CA ARG A 12 -7.30 -14.98 -12.15
C ARG A 12 -6.79 -13.55 -12.02
N TYR A 13 -7.11 -12.71 -13.00
CA TYR A 13 -6.76 -11.28 -13.00
C TYR A 13 -7.32 -10.57 -11.76
N ARG A 14 -8.64 -10.67 -11.51
CA ARG A 14 -9.27 -10.05 -10.33
C ARG A 14 -8.67 -10.54 -9.02
N ARG A 15 -8.32 -11.83 -8.92
CA ARG A 15 -7.66 -12.38 -7.74
C ARG A 15 -6.26 -11.81 -7.53
N ALA A 16 -5.49 -11.66 -8.61
CA ALA A 16 -4.16 -11.07 -8.56
C ALA A 16 -4.23 -9.58 -8.18
N GLU A 17 -5.20 -8.84 -8.72
CA GLU A 17 -5.45 -7.44 -8.32
C GLU A 17 -5.80 -7.31 -6.84
N ALA A 18 -6.69 -8.17 -6.33
CA ALA A 18 -7.05 -8.17 -4.91
C ALA A 18 -5.82 -8.49 -4.02
N ALA A 19 -5.01 -9.47 -4.42
CA ALA A 19 -3.78 -9.83 -3.70
C ALA A 19 -2.75 -8.68 -3.73
N LEU A 20 -2.59 -8.02 -4.87
CA LEU A 20 -1.73 -6.84 -5.01
C LEU A 20 -2.23 -5.67 -4.15
N GLY A 21 -3.55 -5.45 -4.13
CA GLY A 21 -4.17 -4.44 -3.27
C GLY A 21 -3.88 -4.68 -1.80
N LYS A 22 -4.04 -5.94 -1.33
CA LYS A 22 -3.70 -6.34 0.03
C LYS A 22 -2.21 -6.11 0.35
N ALA A 23 -1.31 -6.59 -0.51
CA ALA A 23 0.13 -6.42 -0.32
C ALA A 23 0.54 -4.94 -0.29
N ARG A 24 -0.10 -4.09 -1.11
CA ARG A 24 0.11 -2.64 -1.09
C ARG A 24 -0.39 -2.01 0.23
N ALA A 25 -1.53 -2.44 0.75
CA ALA A 25 -2.05 -1.95 2.02
C ALA A 25 -1.14 -2.33 3.19
N GLU A 26 -0.68 -3.59 3.24
CA GLU A 26 0.29 -4.05 4.25
C GLU A 26 1.60 -3.25 4.18
N LEU A 27 2.17 -3.08 2.98
CA LEU A 27 3.39 -2.27 2.81
C LEU A 27 3.18 -0.81 3.24
N THR A 28 2.00 -0.24 2.96
CA THR A 28 1.65 1.12 3.37
C THR A 28 1.59 1.23 4.89
N ALA A 29 0.95 0.27 5.57
CA ALA A 29 0.84 0.25 7.02
C ALA A 29 2.22 0.16 7.69
N GLU A 30 3.11 -0.69 7.19
CA GLU A 30 4.49 -0.82 7.70
C GLU A 30 5.30 0.45 7.50
N VAL A 31 5.17 1.12 6.34
CA VAL A 31 5.83 2.42 6.10
C VAL A 31 5.31 3.48 7.06
N VAL A 32 3.99 3.57 7.28
CA VAL A 32 3.41 4.53 8.23
C VAL A 32 3.89 4.23 9.65
N ALA A 33 3.90 2.95 10.07
CA ALA A 33 4.37 2.55 11.38
C ALA A 33 5.85 2.93 11.59
N LEU A 34 6.71 2.64 10.59
CA LEU A 34 8.11 3.04 10.60
C LEU A 34 8.26 4.56 10.77
N LEU A 35 7.54 5.34 9.96
CA LEU A 35 7.65 6.81 9.97
C LEU A 35 7.08 7.45 11.25
N ARG A 36 6.10 6.82 11.89
CA ARG A 36 5.57 7.26 13.19
C ARG A 36 6.45 6.84 14.38
N SER A 37 7.28 5.81 14.21
CA SER A 37 8.13 5.27 15.29
C SER A 37 9.39 6.11 15.56
N THR A 38 9.78 7.00 14.65
CA THR A 38 11.01 7.77 14.77
C THR A 38 10.93 9.13 14.07
N ASP A 39 11.48 10.16 14.70
CA ASP A 39 11.70 11.50 14.12
C ASP A 39 13.08 11.62 13.44
N GLU A 40 13.79 10.51 13.26
CA GLU A 40 15.14 10.51 12.70
C GLU A 40 15.15 11.12 11.29
N ARG A 41 16.02 12.12 11.12
CA ARG A 41 16.23 12.77 9.83
C ARG A 41 16.81 11.76 8.83
N GLY A 42 15.99 11.33 7.89
CA GLY A 42 16.40 10.43 6.80
C GLY A 42 15.57 9.15 6.69
N VAL A 43 14.71 8.84 7.66
CA VAL A 43 13.86 7.64 7.63
C VAL A 43 12.96 7.60 6.38
N GLN A 44 12.45 8.76 5.92
CA GLN A 44 11.69 8.85 4.67
C GLN A 44 12.53 8.47 3.43
N ALA A 45 13.82 8.83 3.42
CA ALA A 45 14.71 8.48 2.32
C ALA A 45 15.07 6.99 2.35
N GLU A 46 15.15 6.39 3.53
CA GLU A 46 15.31 4.95 3.65
C GLU A 46 14.07 4.18 3.22
N ALA A 47 12.88 4.60 3.69
CA ALA A 47 11.61 4.04 3.25
C ALA A 47 11.49 4.09 1.72
N ALA A 48 11.81 5.23 1.09
CA ALA A 48 11.84 5.38 -0.37
C ALA A 48 12.75 4.37 -1.07
N ARG A 49 13.96 4.16 -0.52
CA ARG A 49 14.92 3.20 -1.08
C ARG A 49 14.43 1.75 -0.98
N ARG A 50 13.80 1.38 0.14
CA ARG A 50 13.33 0.01 0.38
C ARG A 50 12.06 -0.33 -0.43
N THR A 51 11.13 0.62 -0.55
CA THR A 51 9.86 0.38 -1.26
C THR A 51 9.93 0.70 -2.74
N GLY A 52 10.96 1.44 -3.18
CA GLY A 52 11.03 1.99 -4.54
C GLY A 52 10.08 3.16 -4.77
N TRP A 53 9.41 3.66 -3.72
CA TRP A 53 8.55 4.83 -3.83
C TRP A 53 9.36 6.13 -3.81
N SER A 54 8.82 7.14 -4.47
CA SER A 54 9.35 8.49 -4.34
C SER A 54 9.04 9.05 -2.95
N ARG A 55 9.84 10.04 -2.51
CA ARG A 55 9.55 10.78 -1.28
C ARG A 55 8.17 11.46 -1.32
N GLU A 56 7.73 11.85 -2.50
CA GLU A 56 6.40 12.44 -2.71
C GLU A 56 5.28 11.42 -2.46
N GLN A 57 5.42 10.19 -2.97
CA GLN A 57 4.46 9.12 -2.70
C GLN A 57 4.38 8.82 -1.20
N ILE A 58 5.53 8.79 -0.50
CA ILE A 58 5.57 8.58 0.95
C ILE A 58 4.87 9.72 1.69
N ARG A 59 5.08 10.98 1.28
CA ARG A 59 4.40 12.13 1.86
C ARG A 59 2.88 12.04 1.70
N GLN A 60 2.40 11.67 0.51
CA GLN A 60 0.96 11.49 0.25
C GLN A 60 0.35 10.35 1.08
N ILE A 61 1.11 9.27 1.28
CA ILE A 61 0.71 8.16 2.16
C ILE A 61 0.54 8.66 3.60
N MET A 62 1.52 9.39 4.12
CA MET A 62 1.46 9.94 5.48
C MET A 62 0.29 10.91 5.62
N GLN A 63 0.11 11.83 4.67
CA GLN A 63 -1.00 12.76 4.66
C GLN A 63 -2.35 12.03 4.71
N ARG A 64 -2.55 11.00 3.89
CA ARG A 64 -3.78 10.20 3.91
C ARG A 64 -3.97 9.42 5.21
N ALA A 65 -2.88 8.93 5.81
CA ALA A 65 -2.91 8.22 7.09
C ALA A 65 -3.20 9.16 8.28
N ASP A 66 -2.91 10.45 8.13
CA ASP A 66 -3.21 11.47 9.13
C ASP A 66 -4.62 12.07 8.93
N GLU A 67 -5.12 12.10 7.68
CA GLU A 67 -6.50 12.51 7.34
C GLU A 67 -7.54 11.43 7.65
N THR A 68 -7.15 10.15 7.68
CA THR A 68 -8.03 9.04 8.07
C THR A 68 -7.84 8.78 9.57
N PRO A 69 -8.72 9.25 10.47
CA PRO A 69 -8.69 8.81 11.86
C PRO A 69 -8.80 7.28 11.89
N PRO A 70 -8.11 6.58 12.82
CA PRO A 70 -8.32 5.15 12.97
C PRO A 70 -9.82 4.93 13.14
N ALA A 71 -10.41 4.12 12.25
CA ALA A 71 -11.80 3.71 12.40
C ALA A 71 -11.94 3.23 13.84
N ALA A 72 -12.74 3.95 14.63
CA ALA A 72 -13.10 3.51 15.96
C ALA A 72 -13.74 2.14 15.78
N ASP A 73 -13.04 1.10 16.26
CA ASP A 73 -13.65 -0.21 16.47
C ASP A 73 -14.89 0.02 17.35
N GLU A 74 -16.07 -0.26 16.81
CA GLU A 74 -17.36 -0.36 17.51
C GLU A 74 -17.87 -1.80 17.41
#